data_AF-C4YBB2-F1
#
_entry.id   AF-C4YBB2-F1
#
_cell.length_a   1.000
_cell.length_b   1.000
_cell.length_c   1.000
_cell.angle_alpha   90.00
_cell.angle_beta   90.00
_cell.angle_gamma   90.00
#
_symmetry.space_group_name_H-M   'P 1'
#
loop_
_entity.id
_entity.type
_entity.pdbx_description
1 polymer ?
#
loop_
_entity_poly.entity_id
_entity_poly.type
_entity_poly.pdbx_seq_one_letter_code
_entity_poly.pdbx_strand_id
1 'polypeptide(L)'
;MFNTATAYSQWLEEAESPADFMRGAHRAVELVRAVWQIQISDHAPPEVLLETAEAGLAVARAVLENTPATELDAARSLVAELVKEVDSTPTPEGEGIDSIEYANIRASLLVARTCVEALASDSVAATCSVLEPLSTPEGHMSAADCIEAVISRFGIDNPETDAQSYWDALSAMDTHLKLAQQMLSAQRNNNKSDVGAGGRSAQLAMVYIARADIDLQRSQLPLDSARTHAAILEKNVKAFLTNASAVARATGGLRETVLERTQRQRRWCEAQVRLAILEQRDWRGIGPGCEAVFADCAAQWYFRKWLE
;
A
#
# COMPACT_ATOMS: atom_id res chain seq x y z
N MET A 1 -9.53 0.23 -21.02
CA MET A 1 -9.06 -1.03 -20.41
C MET A 1 -8.86 -0.92 -18.91
N PHE A 2 -8.41 0.23 -18.39
CA PHE A 2 -8.27 0.52 -16.94
C PHE A 2 -9.48 0.07 -16.11
N ASN A 3 -10.71 0.41 -16.54
CA ASN A 3 -11.95 -0.02 -15.87
C ASN A 3 -12.14 -1.55 -15.79
N THR A 4 -11.58 -2.30 -16.74
CA THR A 4 -11.69 -3.76 -16.79
C THR A 4 -10.74 -4.40 -15.77
N ALA A 5 -9.48 -3.94 -15.70
CA ALA A 5 -8.53 -4.41 -14.68
C ALA A 5 -9.04 -4.10 -13.27
N THR A 6 -9.56 -2.88 -13.03
CA THR A 6 -10.18 -2.52 -11.75
C THR A 6 -11.40 -3.37 -11.42
N ALA A 7 -12.26 -3.66 -12.42
CA ALA A 7 -13.42 -4.53 -12.22
C ALA A 7 -13.01 -5.97 -11.89
N TYR A 8 -11.95 -6.50 -12.51
CA TYR A 8 -11.43 -7.82 -12.17
C TYR A 8 -10.76 -7.86 -10.80
N SER A 9 -10.02 -6.83 -10.40
CA SER A 9 -9.49 -6.73 -9.03
C SER A 9 -10.61 -6.74 -7.99
N GLN A 10 -11.66 -5.94 -8.19
CA GLN A 10 -12.83 -5.92 -7.31
C GLN A 10 -13.55 -7.27 -7.27
N TRP A 11 -13.74 -7.91 -8.43
CA TRP A 11 -14.40 -9.21 -8.48
C TRP A 11 -13.54 -10.34 -7.87
N LEU A 12 -12.21 -10.24 -7.94
CA LEU A 12 -11.30 -11.16 -7.25
C LEU A 12 -11.42 -11.04 -5.73
N GLU A 13 -11.58 -9.82 -5.20
CA GLU A 13 -11.80 -9.57 -3.76
C GLU A 13 -13.13 -10.16 -3.26
N GLU A 14 -14.12 -10.34 -4.14
CA GLU A 14 -15.45 -10.88 -3.83
C GLU A 14 -15.56 -12.40 -4.01
N ALA A 15 -14.47 -13.11 -4.31
CA ALA A 15 -14.52 -14.54 -4.59
C ALA A 15 -14.95 -15.38 -3.37
N GLU A 16 -15.98 -16.21 -3.54
CA GLU A 16 -16.55 -17.02 -2.46
C GLU A 16 -15.69 -18.24 -2.08
N SER A 17 -14.77 -18.65 -2.94
CA SER A 17 -13.86 -19.78 -2.70
C SER A 17 -12.50 -19.60 -3.38
N PRO A 18 -11.42 -20.26 -2.88
CA PRO A 18 -10.11 -20.23 -3.54
C PRO A 18 -10.15 -20.72 -4.99
N ALA A 19 -10.97 -21.73 -5.28
CA ALA A 19 -11.14 -22.23 -6.64
C ALA A 19 -11.83 -21.20 -7.56
N ASP A 20 -12.82 -20.45 -7.04
CA ASP A 20 -13.46 -19.36 -7.79
C ASP A 20 -12.49 -18.22 -8.04
N PHE A 21 -11.73 -17.84 -7.00
CA PHE A 21 -10.66 -16.86 -7.10
C PHE A 21 -9.66 -17.22 -8.18
N MET A 22 -9.09 -18.43 -8.16
CA MET A 22 -8.08 -18.85 -9.13
C MET A 22 -8.64 -18.94 -10.56
N ARG A 23 -9.86 -19.47 -10.77
CA ARG A 23 -10.52 -19.42 -12.09
C ARG A 23 -10.66 -17.99 -12.58
N GLY A 24 -10.95 -17.11 -11.65
CA GLY A 24 -11.00 -15.69 -11.85
C GLY A 24 -9.70 -15.04 -12.28
N ALA A 25 -8.65 -15.32 -11.53
CA ALA A 25 -7.31 -14.85 -11.77
C ALA A 25 -6.84 -15.27 -13.17
N HIS A 26 -7.07 -16.53 -13.54
CA HIS A 26 -6.80 -17.04 -14.87
C HIS A 26 -7.50 -16.22 -15.96
N ARG A 27 -8.80 -15.98 -15.83
CA ARG A 27 -9.57 -15.19 -16.83
C ARG A 27 -9.07 -13.75 -16.93
N ALA A 28 -8.77 -13.12 -15.80
CA ALA A 28 -8.26 -11.75 -15.77
C ALA A 28 -6.91 -11.65 -16.48
N VAL A 29 -5.99 -12.58 -16.17
CA VAL A 29 -4.67 -12.66 -16.81
C VAL A 29 -4.78 -12.96 -18.30
N GLU A 30 -5.60 -13.94 -18.70
CA GLU A 30 -5.83 -14.27 -20.11
C GLU A 30 -6.40 -13.08 -20.90
N LEU A 31 -7.34 -12.34 -20.31
CA LEU A 31 -7.91 -11.16 -20.96
C LEU A 31 -6.86 -10.07 -21.19
N VAL A 32 -6.05 -9.76 -20.17
CA VAL A 32 -4.98 -8.76 -20.32
C VAL A 32 -4.01 -9.19 -21.41
N ARG A 33 -3.59 -10.46 -21.42
CA ARG A 33 -2.69 -11.00 -22.46
C ARG A 33 -3.31 -10.94 -23.86
N ALA A 34 -4.59 -11.25 -23.99
CA ALA A 34 -5.28 -11.16 -25.28
C ALA A 34 -5.31 -9.71 -25.79
N VAL A 35 -5.61 -8.73 -24.93
CA VAL A 35 -5.61 -7.33 -25.35
C VAL A 35 -4.19 -6.84 -25.66
N TRP A 36 -3.20 -7.25 -24.87
CA TRP A 36 -1.79 -6.99 -25.11
C TRP A 36 -1.34 -7.46 -26.50
N GLN A 37 -1.66 -8.71 -26.86
CA GLN A 37 -1.32 -9.29 -28.15
C GLN A 37 -2.01 -8.55 -29.32
N ILE A 38 -3.28 -8.15 -29.15
CA ILE A 38 -3.99 -7.33 -30.14
C ILE A 38 -3.29 -6.00 -30.33
N GLN A 39 -2.94 -5.30 -29.26
CA GLN A 39 -2.28 -3.99 -29.34
C GLN A 39 -0.90 -4.06 -29.99
N ILE A 40 -0.11 -5.09 -29.69
CA ILE A 40 1.17 -5.34 -30.37
C ILE A 40 0.93 -5.58 -31.87
N SER A 41 -0.04 -6.43 -32.21
CA SER A 41 -0.37 -6.76 -33.61
C SER A 41 -0.85 -5.54 -34.40
N ASP A 42 -1.62 -4.66 -33.74
CA ASP A 42 -2.15 -3.42 -34.31
C ASP A 42 -1.14 -2.26 -34.26
N HIS A 43 0.09 -2.50 -33.79
CA HIS A 43 1.14 -1.49 -33.66
C HIS A 43 0.69 -0.27 -32.84
N ALA A 44 0.04 -0.53 -31.71
CA ALA A 44 -0.42 0.50 -30.80
C ALA A 44 0.74 1.42 -30.36
N PRO A 45 0.47 2.71 -30.09
CA PRO A 45 1.49 3.63 -29.59
C PRO A 45 2.14 3.13 -28.30
N PRO A 46 3.43 3.45 -28.05
CA PRO A 46 4.12 3.02 -26.83
C PRO A 46 3.40 3.41 -25.54
N GLU A 47 2.76 4.57 -25.46
CA GLU A 47 2.02 4.96 -24.24
C GLU A 47 0.88 3.98 -23.93
N VAL A 48 0.15 3.56 -24.97
CA VAL A 48 -0.97 2.60 -24.83
C VAL A 48 -0.48 1.22 -24.40
N LEU A 49 0.67 0.80 -24.92
CA LEU A 49 1.32 -0.44 -24.47
C LEU A 49 1.71 -0.31 -22.99
N LEU A 50 2.38 0.77 -22.59
CA LEU A 50 2.81 0.94 -21.20
C LEU A 50 1.63 1.02 -20.21
N GLU A 51 0.53 1.68 -20.56
CA GLU A 51 -0.70 1.67 -19.75
C GLU A 51 -1.28 0.25 -19.58
N THR A 52 -1.19 -0.56 -20.64
CA THR A 52 -1.67 -1.94 -20.60
C THR A 52 -0.75 -2.83 -19.76
N ALA A 53 0.55 -2.57 -19.81
CA ALA A 53 1.54 -3.23 -18.97
C ALA A 53 1.29 -2.92 -17.49
N GLU A 54 0.99 -1.66 -17.17
CA GLU A 54 0.67 -1.22 -15.82
C GLU A 54 -0.61 -1.90 -15.32
N ALA A 55 -1.65 -1.97 -16.15
CA ALA A 55 -2.88 -2.70 -15.83
C ALA A 55 -2.62 -4.20 -15.62
N GLY A 56 -1.74 -4.81 -16.42
CA GLY A 56 -1.35 -6.22 -16.25
C GLY A 56 -0.61 -6.47 -14.95
N LEU A 57 0.34 -5.60 -14.59
CA LEU A 57 1.05 -5.69 -13.32
C LEU A 57 0.12 -5.44 -12.12
N ALA A 58 -0.89 -4.57 -12.26
CA ALA A 58 -1.92 -4.38 -11.24
C ALA A 58 -2.78 -5.64 -11.04
N VAL A 59 -3.15 -6.34 -12.12
CA VAL A 59 -3.84 -7.64 -12.04
C VAL A 59 -2.94 -8.68 -11.38
N ALA A 60 -1.68 -8.78 -11.80
CA ALA A 60 -0.70 -9.68 -11.19
C ALA A 60 -0.54 -9.45 -9.68
N ARG A 61 -0.44 -8.18 -9.28
CA ARG A 61 -0.38 -7.76 -7.88
C ARG A 61 -1.62 -8.22 -7.11
N ALA A 62 -2.81 -7.92 -7.61
CA ALA A 62 -4.08 -8.30 -6.97
C ALA A 62 -4.22 -9.83 -6.84
N VAL A 63 -3.80 -10.58 -7.85
CA VAL A 63 -3.77 -12.05 -7.80
C VAL A 63 -2.86 -12.51 -6.66
N LEU A 64 -1.63 -12.01 -6.58
CA LEU A 64 -0.70 -12.43 -5.55
C LEU A 64 -1.14 -12.00 -4.14
N GLU A 65 -1.59 -10.76 -3.94
CA GLU A 65 -2.04 -10.23 -2.64
C GLU A 65 -3.15 -11.09 -2.02
N ASN A 66 -4.07 -11.58 -2.84
CA ASN A 66 -5.24 -12.33 -2.38
C ASN A 66 -5.07 -13.86 -2.45
N THR A 67 -3.93 -14.36 -2.96
CA THR A 67 -3.67 -15.81 -3.02
C THR A 67 -3.20 -16.33 -1.65
N PRO A 68 -3.84 -17.37 -1.10
CA PRO A 68 -3.39 -18.01 0.14
C PRO A 68 -2.05 -18.74 -0.06
N ALA A 69 -1.27 -18.93 1.01
CA ALA A 69 0.04 -19.57 0.94
C ALA A 69 0.03 -20.95 0.23
N THR A 70 -1.05 -21.72 0.36
CA THR A 70 -1.20 -23.06 -0.25
C THR A 70 -1.30 -23.06 -1.77
N GLU A 71 -1.68 -21.94 -2.38
CA GLU A 71 -1.88 -21.80 -3.82
C GLU A 71 -0.83 -20.88 -4.47
N LEU A 72 0.13 -20.38 -3.67
CA LEU A 72 1.09 -19.37 -4.10
C LEU A 72 1.93 -19.81 -5.31
N ASP A 73 2.33 -21.09 -5.38
CA ASP A 73 3.09 -21.60 -6.52
C ASP A 73 2.28 -21.60 -7.83
N ALA A 74 0.99 -21.88 -7.75
CA ALA A 74 0.11 -21.81 -8.93
C ALA A 74 -0.07 -20.34 -9.38
N ALA A 75 -0.30 -19.43 -8.44
CA ALA A 75 -0.40 -18.00 -8.74
C ALA A 75 0.90 -17.42 -9.30
N ARG A 76 2.06 -17.80 -8.75
CA ARG A 76 3.38 -17.44 -9.27
C ARG A 76 3.54 -17.88 -10.73
N SER A 77 3.21 -19.13 -11.03
CA SER A 77 3.31 -19.64 -12.40
C SER A 77 2.42 -18.87 -13.37
N LEU A 78 1.18 -18.55 -12.97
CA LEU A 78 0.25 -17.77 -13.77
C LEU A 78 0.76 -16.35 -14.04
N VAL A 79 1.24 -15.67 -12.99
CA VAL A 79 1.73 -14.29 -13.07
C VAL A 79 3.07 -14.20 -13.81
N ALA A 80 3.95 -15.19 -13.66
CA ALA A 80 5.27 -15.20 -14.31
C ALA A 80 5.16 -15.11 -15.85
N GLU A 81 4.15 -15.73 -16.44
CA GLU A 81 3.91 -15.63 -17.89
C GLU A 81 3.52 -14.20 -18.31
N LEU A 82 2.64 -13.55 -17.53
CA LEU A 82 2.23 -12.17 -17.79
C LEU A 82 3.40 -11.20 -17.62
N VAL A 83 4.17 -11.33 -16.54
CA VAL A 83 5.35 -10.49 -16.29
C VAL A 83 6.37 -10.64 -17.42
N LYS A 84 6.60 -11.87 -17.92
CA LYS A 84 7.48 -12.12 -19.06
C LYS A 84 7.02 -11.42 -20.33
N GLU A 85 5.71 -11.39 -20.60
CA GLU A 85 5.14 -10.67 -21.75
C GLU A 85 5.30 -9.15 -21.59
N VAL A 86 5.05 -8.62 -20.40
CA VAL A 86 5.28 -7.20 -20.07
C VAL A 86 6.75 -6.82 -20.18
N ASP A 87 7.67 -7.65 -19.70
CA ASP A 87 9.12 -7.41 -19.81
C ASP A 87 9.61 -7.47 -21.28
N SER A 88 8.84 -8.11 -22.17
CA SER A 88 9.14 -8.14 -23.61
C SER A 88 8.61 -6.94 -24.40
N THR A 89 8.00 -5.96 -23.73
CA THR A 89 7.52 -4.72 -24.38
C THR A 89 8.68 -4.04 -25.10
N PRO A 90 8.56 -3.73 -26.41
CA PRO A 90 9.58 -3.00 -27.11
C PRO A 90 9.79 -1.64 -26.43
N THR A 91 10.99 -1.39 -25.91
CA THR A 91 11.39 -0.03 -25.57
C THR A 91 11.46 0.76 -26.87
N PRO A 92 10.77 1.90 -27.00
CA PRO A 92 10.90 2.74 -28.18
C PRO A 92 12.36 3.22 -28.30
N GLU A 93 13.07 2.63 -29.26
CA GLU A 93 14.41 3.09 -29.66
C GLU A 93 14.22 4.33 -30.54
N GLY A 94 14.26 5.51 -29.94
CA GLY A 94 14.18 6.78 -30.67
C GLY A 94 14.59 7.99 -29.84
N GLU A 95 15.56 8.76 -30.33
CA GLU A 95 15.91 10.10 -29.84
C GLU A 95 14.69 11.03 -30.04
N GLY A 96 13.90 11.24 -28.98
CA GLY A 96 12.75 12.14 -29.04
C GLY A 96 11.66 11.93 -27.99
N ILE A 97 11.67 10.82 -27.25
CA ILE A 97 10.70 10.54 -26.17
C ILE A 97 11.30 10.91 -24.80
N ASP A 98 11.86 12.12 -24.69
CA ASP A 98 12.18 12.77 -23.40
C ASP A 98 10.94 13.50 -22.86
N SER A 99 9.77 12.87 -22.93
CA SER A 99 8.57 13.41 -22.28
C SER A 99 8.61 13.03 -20.81
N ILE A 100 8.38 14.00 -19.93
CA ILE A 100 8.25 13.80 -18.48
C ILE A 100 7.20 12.71 -18.18
N GLU A 101 6.16 12.64 -19.02
CA GLU A 101 5.09 11.64 -18.94
C GLU A 101 5.61 10.21 -19.13
N TYR A 102 6.43 9.97 -20.15
CA TYR A 102 7.03 8.66 -20.40
C TYR A 102 7.94 8.20 -19.25
N ALA A 103 8.75 9.12 -18.72
CA ALA A 103 9.61 8.84 -17.56
C ALA A 103 8.79 8.48 -16.30
N ASN A 104 7.66 9.15 -16.08
CA ASN A 104 6.75 8.86 -14.97
C ASN A 104 6.08 7.49 -15.11
N ILE A 105 5.59 7.15 -16.31
CA ILE A 105 4.97 5.84 -16.56
C ILE A 105 5.99 4.72 -16.33
N ARG A 106 7.22 4.88 -16.84
CA ARG A 106 8.29 3.90 -16.63
C ARG A 106 8.65 3.72 -15.15
N ALA A 107 8.70 4.82 -14.39
CA ALA A 107 8.91 4.74 -12.94
C ALA A 107 7.76 4.01 -12.23
N SER A 108 6.51 4.25 -12.63
CA SER A 108 5.34 3.53 -12.12
C SER A 108 5.42 2.02 -12.40
N LEU A 109 5.76 1.65 -13.64
CA LEU A 109 5.94 0.26 -14.04
C LEU A 109 7.04 -0.45 -13.24
N LEU A 110 8.16 0.23 -12.98
CA LEU A 110 9.23 -0.33 -12.17
C LEU A 110 8.74 -0.63 -10.75
N VAL A 111 8.01 0.31 -10.13
CA VAL A 111 7.40 0.10 -8.81
C VAL A 111 6.44 -1.08 -8.83
N ALA A 112 5.53 -1.13 -9.80
CA ALA A 112 4.53 -2.20 -9.92
C ALA A 112 5.21 -3.58 -10.11
N ARG A 113 6.23 -3.65 -10.96
CA ARG A 113 7.02 -4.87 -11.20
C ARG A 113 7.73 -5.33 -9.93
N THR A 114 8.41 -4.43 -9.23
CA THR A 114 9.08 -4.75 -7.96
C THR A 114 8.09 -5.24 -6.90
N CYS A 115 6.88 -4.66 -6.83
CA CYS A 115 5.83 -5.12 -5.93
C CYS A 115 5.36 -6.55 -6.29
N VAL A 116 5.18 -6.85 -7.57
CA VAL A 116 4.81 -8.21 -8.03
C VAL A 116 5.90 -9.21 -7.67
N GLU A 117 7.18 -8.89 -7.89
CA GLU A 117 8.31 -9.75 -7.50
C GLU A 117 8.38 -9.96 -5.98
N ALA A 118 8.16 -8.90 -5.20
CA ALA A 118 8.14 -8.97 -3.74
C ALA A 118 6.99 -9.86 -3.25
N LEU A 119 5.77 -9.68 -3.76
CA LEU A 119 4.61 -10.49 -3.41
C LEU A 119 4.73 -11.95 -3.86
N ALA A 120 5.49 -12.21 -4.91
CA ALA A 120 5.83 -13.56 -5.34
C ALA A 120 6.88 -14.23 -4.44
N SER A 121 7.45 -13.56 -3.45
CA SER A 121 8.42 -14.16 -2.52
C SER A 121 7.77 -15.17 -1.55
N ASP A 122 8.57 -16.09 -1.02
CA ASP A 122 8.12 -17.17 -0.12
C ASP A 122 8.25 -16.83 1.37
N SER A 123 8.78 -15.65 1.67
CA SER A 123 9.09 -15.22 3.02
C SER A 123 9.18 -13.70 3.09
N VAL A 124 8.98 -13.16 4.30
CA VAL A 124 9.18 -11.73 4.57
C VAL A 124 10.62 -11.31 4.25
N ALA A 125 11.61 -12.15 4.62
CA ALA A 125 13.02 -11.84 4.37
C ALA A 125 13.32 -11.68 2.88
N ALA A 126 12.83 -12.61 2.04
CA ALA A 126 12.95 -12.49 0.59
C ALA A 126 12.21 -11.26 0.05
N THR A 127 10.99 -11.01 0.54
CA THR A 127 10.18 -9.83 0.17
C THR A 127 10.97 -8.53 0.42
N CYS A 128 11.52 -8.36 1.63
CA CYS A 128 12.31 -7.18 1.99
C CYS A 128 13.59 -7.04 1.16
N SER A 129 14.19 -8.14 0.71
CA SER A 129 15.40 -8.09 -0.13
C SER A 129 15.13 -7.61 -1.55
N VAL A 130 13.92 -7.85 -2.08
CA VAL A 130 13.49 -7.40 -3.41
C VAL A 130 13.10 -5.92 -3.39
N LEU A 131 12.55 -5.45 -2.27
CA LEU A 131 12.15 -4.07 -2.05
C LEU A 131 13.39 -3.17 -1.80
N GLU A 132 14.31 -3.11 -2.75
CA GLU A 132 15.37 -2.09 -2.80
C GLU A 132 14.75 -0.67 -2.81
N PRO A 133 15.47 0.37 -2.36
CA PRO A 133 14.85 1.67 -2.15
C PRO A 133 14.23 2.24 -3.43
N LEU A 134 12.90 2.25 -3.42
CA LEU A 134 12.07 2.84 -4.47
C LEU A 134 12.25 4.37 -4.49
N SER A 135 12.05 4.98 -5.66
CA SER A 135 12.36 6.40 -5.88
C SER A 135 11.19 7.34 -5.64
N THR A 136 10.01 6.83 -5.27
CA THR A 136 8.78 7.59 -5.07
C THR A 136 8.17 7.30 -3.69
N PRO A 137 7.44 8.27 -3.09
CA PRO A 137 6.73 8.01 -1.85
C PRO A 137 5.71 6.88 -1.99
N GLU A 138 4.96 6.85 -3.08
CA GLU A 138 3.96 5.82 -3.39
C GLU A 138 4.60 4.43 -3.53
N GLY A 139 5.82 4.37 -4.07
CA GLY A 139 6.60 3.14 -4.12
C GLY A 139 6.91 2.63 -2.71
N HIS A 140 7.46 3.47 -1.85
CA HIS A 140 7.71 3.09 -0.45
C HIS A 140 6.45 2.71 0.33
N MET A 141 5.32 3.35 0.06
CA MET A 141 4.04 2.97 0.64
C MET A 141 3.61 1.59 0.14
N SER A 142 3.71 1.34 -1.17
CA SER A 142 3.42 0.03 -1.77
C SER A 142 4.33 -1.08 -1.26
N ALA A 143 5.60 -0.77 -0.97
CA ALA A 143 6.53 -1.71 -0.35
C ALA A 143 6.05 -2.17 1.04
N ALA A 144 5.56 -1.24 1.86
CA ALA A 144 4.97 -1.56 3.15
C ALA A 144 3.69 -2.42 2.99
N ASP A 145 2.83 -2.11 2.03
CA ASP A 145 1.64 -2.91 1.72
C ASP A 145 2.00 -4.34 1.27
N CYS A 146 3.07 -4.50 0.47
CA CYS A 146 3.55 -5.82 0.05
C CYS A 146 4.02 -6.66 1.25
N ILE A 147 4.71 -6.04 2.21
CA ILE A 147 5.14 -6.72 3.43
C ILE A 147 3.93 -7.13 4.27
N GLU A 148 2.94 -6.25 4.45
CA GLU A 148 1.70 -6.56 5.18
C GLU A 148 0.94 -7.74 4.54
N ALA A 149 0.82 -7.74 3.21
CA ALA A 149 0.17 -8.85 2.48
C ALA A 149 0.91 -10.18 2.69
N VAL A 150 2.25 -10.17 2.71
CA VAL A 150 3.07 -11.35 2.97
C VAL A 150 2.94 -11.81 4.44
N ILE A 151 2.91 -10.88 5.39
CA ILE A 151 2.65 -11.19 6.81
C ILE A 151 1.32 -11.94 6.94
N SER A 152 0.25 -11.39 6.35
CA SER A 152 -1.08 -11.99 6.40
C SER A 152 -1.13 -13.36 5.72
N ARG A 153 -0.54 -13.48 4.52
CA ARG A 153 -0.53 -14.73 3.75
C ARG A 153 0.11 -15.90 4.52
N PHE A 154 1.20 -15.61 5.25
CA PHE A 154 1.94 -16.63 6.01
C PHE A 154 1.53 -16.71 7.49
N GLY A 155 0.52 -15.94 7.93
CA GLY A 155 0.03 -15.95 9.31
C GLY A 155 1.08 -15.50 10.34
N ILE A 156 1.94 -14.56 9.97
CA ILE A 156 3.03 -14.03 10.81
C ILE A 156 2.49 -12.98 11.80
N ASP A 157 1.30 -12.43 11.56
CA ASP A 157 0.63 -11.41 12.37
C ASP A 157 0.19 -11.89 13.77
N ASN A 158 0.36 -13.17 14.09
CA ASN A 158 0.14 -13.70 15.43
C ASN A 158 1.41 -13.55 16.32
N PRO A 159 1.41 -12.64 17.31
CA PRO A 159 2.56 -12.40 18.18
C PRO A 159 2.97 -13.62 19.03
N GLU A 160 2.10 -14.61 19.19
CA GLU A 160 2.36 -15.79 20.01
C GLU A 160 3.14 -16.88 19.26
N THR A 161 3.07 -16.89 17.92
CA THR A 161 3.69 -17.94 17.10
C THR A 161 5.06 -17.54 16.55
N ASP A 162 5.22 -16.31 16.07
CA ASP A 162 6.48 -15.83 15.49
C ASP A 162 6.69 -14.33 15.70
N ALA A 163 6.84 -13.94 16.96
CA ALA A 163 7.05 -12.56 17.36
C ALA A 163 8.29 -11.92 16.68
N GLN A 164 9.36 -12.69 16.44
CA GLN A 164 10.60 -12.17 15.90
C GLN A 164 10.47 -11.84 14.41
N SER A 165 9.94 -12.75 13.59
CA SER A 165 9.68 -12.45 12.17
C SER A 165 8.70 -11.30 12.02
N TYR A 166 7.68 -11.22 12.88
CA TYR A 166 6.73 -10.11 12.85
C TYR A 166 7.39 -8.78 13.23
N TRP A 167 8.25 -8.76 14.25
CA TRP A 167 9.04 -7.59 14.60
C TRP A 167 9.95 -7.12 13.45
N ASP A 168 10.61 -8.04 12.77
CA ASP A 168 11.50 -7.73 11.64
C ASP A 168 10.70 -7.18 10.45
N ALA A 169 9.53 -7.76 10.17
CA ALA A 169 8.60 -7.29 9.14
C ALA A 169 8.12 -5.85 9.42
N LEU A 170 7.62 -5.60 10.65
CA LEU A 170 7.18 -4.29 11.10
C LEU A 170 8.32 -3.25 11.06
N SER A 171 9.55 -3.66 11.36
CA SER A 171 10.72 -2.79 11.27
C SER A 171 11.08 -2.42 9.82
N ALA A 172 10.93 -3.36 8.89
CA ALA A 172 11.11 -3.11 7.45
C ALA A 172 10.01 -2.16 6.92
N MET A 173 8.75 -2.38 7.30
CA MET A 173 7.64 -1.48 6.96
C MET A 173 7.88 -0.06 7.47
N ASP A 174 8.28 0.13 8.74
CA ASP A 174 8.60 1.46 9.27
C ASP A 174 9.74 2.14 8.50
N THR A 175 10.74 1.37 8.04
CA THR A 175 11.85 1.90 7.25
C THR A 175 11.36 2.51 5.94
N HIS A 176 10.50 1.80 5.18
CA HIS A 176 9.93 2.33 3.95
C HIS A 176 8.99 3.51 4.21
N LEU A 177 8.11 3.41 5.21
CA LEU A 177 7.18 4.49 5.54
C LEU A 177 7.90 5.75 6.03
N LYS A 178 9.05 5.61 6.70
CA LYS A 178 9.89 6.75 7.07
C LYS A 178 10.47 7.46 5.85
N LEU A 179 10.90 6.72 4.81
CA LEU A 179 11.36 7.30 3.56
C LEU A 179 10.20 8.00 2.82
N ALA A 180 9.04 7.35 2.72
CA ALA A 180 7.82 7.97 2.17
C ALA A 180 7.47 9.28 2.90
N GLN A 181 7.51 9.28 4.23
CA GLN A 181 7.25 10.46 5.05
C GLN A 181 8.23 11.60 4.72
N GLN A 182 9.53 11.30 4.62
CA GLN A 182 10.55 12.31 4.31
C GLN A 182 10.29 12.95 2.95
N MET A 183 9.99 12.14 1.93
CA MET A 183 9.72 12.62 0.58
C MET A 183 8.43 13.43 0.51
N LEU A 184 7.33 12.93 1.08
CA LEU A 184 6.05 13.66 1.13
C LEU A 184 6.17 14.97 1.92
N SER A 185 6.93 14.98 3.02
CA SER A 185 7.19 16.20 3.79
C SER A 185 7.97 17.23 2.97
N ALA A 186 8.99 16.80 2.23
CA ALA A 186 9.76 17.67 1.33
C ALA A 186 8.87 18.23 0.21
N GLN A 187 8.10 17.37 -0.47
CA GLN A 187 7.17 17.79 -1.52
C GLN A 187 6.13 18.80 -1.00
N ARG A 188 5.55 18.54 0.18
CA ARG A 188 4.57 19.44 0.81
C ARG A 188 5.19 20.79 1.13
N ASN A 189 6.42 20.83 1.64
CA ASN A 189 7.08 22.07 2.00
C ASN A 189 7.43 22.93 0.77
N ASN A 190 7.76 22.29 -0.35
CA ASN A 190 8.10 22.97 -1.60
C ASN A 190 6.87 23.47 -2.36
N ASN A 191 5.74 22.74 -2.32
CA ASN A 191 4.56 23.02 -3.16
C ASN A 191 3.28 23.22 -2.32
N LYS A 192 3.30 24.15 -1.36
CA LYS A 192 2.23 24.33 -0.34
C LYS A 192 0.85 24.75 -0.87
N SER A 193 0.77 25.30 -2.08
CA SER A 193 -0.47 25.82 -2.68
C SER A 193 -0.73 25.30 -4.08
N ASP A 194 -0.05 24.22 -4.46
CA ASP A 194 -0.18 23.64 -5.78
C ASP A 194 -1.38 22.70 -5.89
N VAL A 195 -1.80 22.39 -7.11
CA VAL A 195 -2.78 21.34 -7.37
C VAL A 195 -2.29 20.03 -6.75
N GLY A 196 -3.18 19.27 -6.10
CA GLY A 196 -2.77 18.03 -5.42
C GLY A 196 -2.17 18.23 -4.03
N ALA A 197 -2.07 19.47 -3.50
CA ALA A 197 -1.57 19.70 -2.14
C ALA A 197 -2.45 19.03 -1.08
N GLY A 198 -3.77 18.99 -1.29
CA GLY A 198 -4.71 18.30 -0.41
C GLY A 198 -4.47 16.79 -0.39
N GLY A 199 -4.30 16.19 -1.58
CA GLY A 199 -3.98 14.76 -1.74
C GLY A 199 -2.68 14.36 -1.04
N ARG A 200 -1.60 15.14 -1.23
CA ARG A 200 -0.31 14.90 -0.56
C ARG A 200 -0.39 15.03 0.96
N SER A 201 -1.18 15.97 1.47
CA SER A 201 -1.48 16.07 2.91
C SER A 201 -2.22 14.83 3.42
N ALA A 202 -3.18 14.30 2.66
CA ALA A 202 -3.89 13.08 3.02
C ALA A 202 -2.96 11.85 3.02
N GLN A 203 -2.11 11.70 2.00
CA GLN A 203 -1.09 10.64 1.95
C GLN A 203 -0.10 10.73 3.13
N LEU A 204 0.41 11.93 3.43
CA LEU A 204 1.32 12.13 4.56
C LEU A 204 0.66 11.80 5.90
N ALA A 205 -0.61 12.17 6.10
CA ALA A 205 -1.37 11.77 7.28
C ALA A 205 -1.57 10.25 7.36
N MET A 206 -1.84 9.58 6.24
CA MET A 206 -1.93 8.12 6.16
C MET A 206 -0.61 7.44 6.56
N VAL A 207 0.53 7.93 6.07
CA VAL A 207 1.86 7.42 6.46
C VAL A 207 2.08 7.58 7.96
N TYR A 208 1.73 8.73 8.55
CA TYR A 208 1.83 8.90 10.01
C TYR A 208 0.95 7.93 10.78
N ILE A 209 -0.28 7.67 10.34
CA ILE A 209 -1.18 6.71 10.99
C ILE A 209 -0.60 5.29 10.90
N ALA A 210 -0.15 4.86 9.73
CA ALA A 210 0.46 3.54 9.54
C ALA A 210 1.70 3.35 10.43
N ARG A 211 2.58 4.35 10.52
CA ARG A 211 3.75 4.31 11.42
C ARG A 211 3.35 4.28 12.90
N ALA A 212 2.25 4.94 13.27
CA ALA A 212 1.70 4.87 14.62
C ALA A 212 1.19 3.47 14.95
N ASP A 213 0.46 2.83 14.03
CA ASP A 213 -0.05 1.47 14.22
C ASP A 213 1.13 0.46 14.33
N ILE A 214 2.19 0.61 13.52
CA ILE A 214 3.42 -0.20 13.62
C ILE A 214 4.11 -0.06 14.98
N ASP A 215 4.35 1.17 15.45
CA ASP A 215 5.01 1.38 16.75
C ASP A 215 4.14 0.83 17.89
N LEU A 216 2.82 0.92 17.77
CA LEU A 216 1.87 0.37 18.74
C LEU A 216 1.91 -1.17 18.79
N GLN A 217 1.90 -1.83 17.64
CA GLN A 217 2.06 -3.28 17.51
C GLN A 217 3.40 -3.73 18.11
N ARG A 218 4.51 -3.11 17.69
CA ARG A 218 5.87 -3.44 18.15
C ARG A 218 6.03 -3.29 19.66
N SER A 219 5.42 -2.27 20.26
CA SER A 219 5.50 -2.02 21.71
C SER A 219 4.89 -3.14 22.57
N GLN A 220 4.02 -3.96 21.98
CA GLN A 220 3.24 -4.98 22.67
C GLN A 220 3.69 -6.42 22.35
N LEU A 221 4.69 -6.60 21.47
CA LEU A 221 5.21 -7.92 21.15
C LEU A 221 5.93 -8.56 22.36
N PRO A 222 5.87 -9.90 22.53
CA PRO A 222 6.48 -10.61 23.65
C PRO A 222 8.00 -10.79 23.48
N LEU A 223 8.71 -9.72 23.12
CA LEU A 223 10.17 -9.69 22.89
C LEU A 223 10.87 -8.76 23.89
N ASP A 224 12.13 -9.05 24.22
CA ASP A 224 12.93 -8.19 25.09
C ASP A 224 13.18 -6.81 24.46
N SER A 225 13.38 -6.75 23.14
CA SER A 225 13.49 -5.48 22.39
C SER A 225 12.22 -4.64 22.50
N ALA A 226 11.04 -5.27 22.39
CA ALA A 226 9.76 -4.60 22.55
C ALA A 226 9.61 -4.05 23.97
N ARG A 227 9.87 -4.86 25.01
CA ARG A 227 9.80 -4.43 26.42
C ARG A 227 10.75 -3.27 26.72
N THR A 228 11.97 -3.33 26.20
CA THR A 228 13.01 -2.31 26.40
C THR A 228 12.60 -0.97 25.78
N HIS A 229 11.94 -1.00 24.61
CA HIS A 229 11.60 0.20 23.86
C HIS A 229 10.12 0.62 23.97
N ALA A 230 9.28 -0.12 24.69
CA ALA A 230 7.83 0.06 24.76
C ALA A 230 7.42 1.51 25.05
N ALA A 231 8.02 2.14 26.08
CA ALA A 231 7.68 3.51 26.45
C ALA A 231 8.03 4.55 25.36
N ILE A 232 9.11 4.32 24.61
CA ILE A 232 9.52 5.20 23.51
C ILE A 232 8.58 5.00 22.31
N LEU A 233 8.27 3.75 21.98
CA LEU A 233 7.34 3.39 20.92
C LEU A 233 5.95 3.99 21.20
N GLU A 234 5.36 3.75 22.39
CA GLU A 234 4.07 4.33 22.77
C GLU A 234 4.06 5.87 22.72
N LYS A 235 5.17 6.52 23.08
CA LYS A 235 5.33 7.98 22.95
C LYS A 235 5.33 8.42 21.48
N ASN A 236 6.02 7.68 20.61
CA ASN A 236 6.04 7.95 19.18
C ASN A 236 4.65 7.80 18.56
N VAL A 237 3.86 6.79 18.95
CA VAL A 237 2.47 6.60 18.48
C VAL A 237 1.67 7.89 18.64
N LYS A 238 1.66 8.48 19.86
CA LYS A 238 0.94 9.73 20.13
C LYS A 238 1.48 10.91 19.31
N ALA A 239 2.80 10.98 19.11
CA ALA A 239 3.41 12.02 18.30
C ALA A 239 3.02 11.90 16.82
N PHE A 240 3.03 10.68 16.27
CA PHE A 240 2.61 10.42 14.89
C PHE A 240 1.13 10.73 14.68
N LEU A 241 0.24 10.28 15.57
CA LEU A 241 -1.19 10.59 15.46
C LEU A 241 -1.47 12.10 15.59
N THR A 242 -0.76 12.80 16.48
CA THR A 242 -0.87 14.26 16.59
C THR A 242 -0.44 14.95 15.30
N ASN A 243 0.67 14.49 14.70
CA ASN A 243 1.15 15.01 13.42
C ASN A 243 0.17 14.69 12.28
N ALA A 244 -0.36 13.48 12.21
CA ALA A 244 -1.38 13.08 11.24
C ALA A 244 -2.59 14.01 11.31
N SER A 245 -3.14 14.22 12.51
CA SER A 245 -4.25 15.16 12.74
C SER A 245 -3.92 16.58 12.30
N ALA A 246 -2.72 17.09 12.62
CA ALA A 246 -2.31 18.44 12.26
C ALA A 246 -2.17 18.60 10.73
N VAL A 247 -1.56 17.63 10.04
CA VAL A 247 -1.40 17.63 8.58
C VAL A 247 -2.75 17.51 7.89
N ALA A 248 -3.59 16.58 8.34
CA ALA A 248 -4.90 16.34 7.76
C ALA A 248 -5.85 17.52 7.97
N ARG A 249 -5.73 18.29 9.06
CA ARG A 249 -6.56 19.48 9.30
C ARG A 249 -6.16 20.69 8.47
N ALA A 250 -4.89 20.80 8.06
CA ALA A 250 -4.42 21.90 7.24
C ALA A 250 -5.11 21.91 5.86
N THR A 251 -5.68 23.05 5.46
CA THR A 251 -6.33 23.22 4.15
C THR A 251 -5.34 23.05 2.99
N GLY A 252 -5.76 22.38 1.91
CA GLY A 252 -5.03 22.33 0.64
C GLY A 252 -5.07 23.63 -0.17
N GLY A 253 -5.73 24.68 0.35
CA GLY A 253 -5.85 25.99 -0.29
C GLY A 253 -7.04 26.08 -1.25
N LEU A 254 -7.09 27.16 -2.04
CA LEU A 254 -8.22 27.48 -2.91
C LEU A 254 -8.44 26.48 -4.05
N ARG A 255 -7.40 25.72 -4.42
CA ARG A 255 -7.43 24.72 -5.50
C ARG A 255 -7.76 23.31 -5.01
N GLU A 256 -8.06 23.16 -3.73
CA GLU A 256 -8.43 21.86 -3.16
C GLU A 256 -9.77 21.38 -3.71
N THR A 257 -9.78 20.15 -4.22
CA THR A 257 -10.98 19.46 -4.68
C THR A 257 -11.80 18.92 -3.51
N VAL A 258 -13.09 18.67 -3.76
CA VAL A 258 -13.97 18.03 -2.76
C VAL A 258 -13.44 16.65 -2.35
N LEU A 259 -12.90 15.88 -3.31
CA LEU A 259 -12.34 14.56 -3.05
C LEU A 259 -11.15 14.63 -2.07
N GLU A 260 -10.19 15.51 -2.32
CA GLU A 260 -9.03 15.70 -1.43
C GLU A 260 -9.46 16.15 -0.04
N ARG A 261 -10.43 17.06 0.06
CA ARG A 261 -10.98 17.51 1.33
C ARG A 261 -11.60 16.36 2.11
N THR A 262 -12.39 15.52 1.45
CA THR A 262 -13.02 14.34 2.06
C THR A 262 -11.97 13.34 2.53
N GLN A 263 -10.95 13.05 1.71
CA GLN A 263 -9.85 12.17 2.09
C GLN A 263 -9.09 12.71 3.32
N ARG A 264 -8.75 13.99 3.35
CA ARG A 264 -8.13 14.63 4.52
C ARG A 264 -9.02 14.53 5.76
N GLN A 265 -10.32 14.80 5.63
CA GLN A 265 -11.25 14.71 6.75
C GLN A 265 -11.33 13.28 7.32
N ARG A 266 -11.33 12.27 6.44
CA ARG A 266 -11.25 10.86 6.85
C ARG A 266 -9.97 10.58 7.63
N ARG A 267 -8.80 10.98 7.11
CA ARG A 267 -7.51 10.80 7.82
C ARG A 267 -7.45 11.55 9.14
N TRP A 268 -8.06 12.73 9.22
CA TRP A 268 -8.18 13.47 10.48
C TRP A 268 -9.02 12.70 11.51
N CYS A 269 -10.19 12.19 11.12
CA CYS A 269 -11.02 11.36 12.01
C CYS A 269 -10.27 10.08 12.43
N GLU A 270 -9.61 9.39 11.51
CA GLU A 270 -8.79 8.19 11.78
C GLU A 270 -7.74 8.44 12.87
N ALA A 271 -6.98 9.54 12.75
CA ALA A 271 -5.96 9.92 13.72
C ALA A 271 -6.55 10.33 15.07
N GLN A 272 -7.66 11.08 15.06
CA GLN A 272 -8.31 11.56 16.27
C GLN A 272 -8.96 10.44 17.09
N VAL A 273 -9.60 9.46 16.44
CA VAL A 273 -10.22 8.32 17.13
C VAL A 273 -9.14 7.45 17.78
N ARG A 274 -8.08 7.11 17.04
CA ARG A 274 -6.94 6.36 17.61
C ARG A 274 -6.34 7.09 18.81
N LEU A 275 -6.13 8.40 18.70
CA LEU A 275 -5.60 9.20 19.80
C LEU A 275 -6.56 9.24 21.00
N ALA A 276 -7.87 9.35 20.77
CA ALA A 276 -8.88 9.32 21.83
C ALA A 276 -8.89 7.98 22.57
N ILE A 277 -8.78 6.85 21.86
CA ILE A 277 -8.64 5.51 22.46
C ILE A 277 -7.40 5.46 23.36
N LEU A 278 -6.22 5.83 22.84
CA LEU A 278 -4.94 5.76 23.57
C LEU A 278 -4.85 6.71 24.78
N GLU A 279 -5.70 7.73 24.82
CA GLU A 279 -5.80 8.71 25.90
C GLU A 279 -7.05 8.51 26.78
N GLN A 280 -7.85 7.47 26.52
CA GLN A 280 -9.09 7.16 27.22
C GLN A 280 -10.06 8.36 27.25
N ARG A 281 -10.18 9.06 26.12
CA ARG A 281 -11.10 10.19 25.92
C ARG A 281 -12.30 9.75 25.08
N ASP A 282 -13.42 10.46 25.23
CA ASP A 282 -14.62 10.19 24.43
C ASP A 282 -14.37 10.53 22.94
N TRP A 283 -14.58 9.54 22.07
CA TRP A 283 -14.41 9.65 20.63
C TRP A 283 -15.70 10.00 19.90
N ARG A 284 -16.88 9.82 20.52
CA ARG A 284 -18.20 9.98 19.87
C ARG A 284 -18.48 11.43 19.44
N GLY A 285 -17.79 12.39 20.03
CA GLY A 285 -17.87 13.81 19.70
C GLY A 285 -16.94 14.30 18.59
N ILE A 286 -16.11 13.42 17.98
CA ILE A 286 -15.08 13.85 17.02
C ILE A 286 -15.69 14.27 15.68
N GLY A 287 -16.65 13.52 15.16
CA GLY A 287 -17.31 13.84 13.89
C GLY A 287 -17.93 12.61 13.20
N PRO A 288 -18.64 12.83 12.09
CA PRO A 288 -19.29 11.75 11.34
C PRO A 288 -18.27 10.78 10.73
N GLY A 289 -18.59 9.48 10.76
CA GLY A 289 -17.75 8.41 10.20
C GLY A 289 -16.71 7.87 11.16
N CYS A 290 -16.61 8.45 12.37
CA CYS A 290 -15.69 7.98 13.39
C CYS A 290 -16.16 6.69 14.09
N GLU A 291 -17.42 6.32 13.96
CA GLU A 291 -17.95 5.02 14.41
C GLU A 291 -17.31 3.85 13.68
N ALA A 292 -17.18 3.95 12.34
CA ALA A 292 -16.54 2.92 11.53
C ALA A 292 -15.06 2.79 11.89
N VAL A 293 -14.36 3.92 12.03
CA VAL A 293 -12.96 3.95 12.47
C VAL A 293 -12.79 3.31 13.85
N PHE A 294 -13.69 3.59 14.80
CA PHE A 294 -13.64 2.97 16.11
C PHE A 294 -13.86 1.45 16.03
N ALA A 295 -14.83 1.00 15.23
CA ALA A 295 -15.07 -0.42 15.01
C ALA A 295 -13.84 -1.12 14.43
N ASP A 296 -13.17 -0.49 13.44
CA ASP A 296 -11.93 -1.00 12.87
C ASP A 296 -10.83 -1.10 13.95
N CYS A 297 -10.63 -0.05 14.76
CA CYS A 297 -9.65 -0.07 15.84
C CYS A 297 -9.98 -1.16 16.89
N ALA A 298 -11.27 -1.36 17.20
CA ALA A 298 -11.71 -2.36 18.17
C ALA A 298 -11.50 -3.80 17.70
N ALA A 299 -11.45 -4.04 16.40
CA ALA A 299 -11.12 -5.34 15.83
C ALA A 299 -9.62 -5.68 15.95
N GLN A 300 -8.77 -4.67 16.05
CA GLN A 300 -7.31 -4.85 16.09
C GLN A 300 -6.83 -5.27 17.49
N TRP A 301 -6.05 -6.35 17.55
CA TRP A 301 -5.58 -6.93 18.81
C TRP A 301 -4.77 -5.92 19.66
N TYR A 302 -4.00 -5.06 19.00
CA TYR A 302 -3.10 -4.10 19.64
C TYR A 302 -3.79 -2.85 20.18
N PHE A 303 -5.12 -2.71 20.06
CA PHE A 303 -5.90 -1.68 20.76
C PHE A 303 -6.62 -2.20 22.01
N ARG A 304 -6.69 -3.52 22.23
CA ARG A 304 -7.50 -4.13 23.31
C ARG A 304 -7.19 -3.57 24.70
N LYS A 305 -5.91 -3.33 25.00
CA LYS A 305 -5.44 -2.75 26.28
C LYS A 305 -6.11 -1.42 26.66
N TRP A 306 -6.64 -0.67 25.69
CA TRP A 306 -7.29 0.64 25.93
C TRP A 306 -8.82 0.61 25.80
N LEU A 307 -9.40 -0.55 25.46
CA LEU A 307 -10.84 -0.74 25.27
C LEU A 307 -11.51 -1.49 26.42
N GLU A 308 -10.70 -2.09 27.30
CA GLU A 308 -11.10 -2.66 28.59
C GLU A 308 -11.29 -1.57 29.65
#